data_AF-A0A2N2WKS5-F1
#
_entry.id   AF-A0A2N2WKS5-F1
#
_cell.length_a   1.000
_cell.length_b   1.000
_cell.length_c   1.000
_cell.angle_alpha   90.00
_cell.angle_beta   90.00
_cell.angle_gamma   90.00
#
_symmetry.space_group_name_H-M   'P 1'
#
loop_
_entity.id
_entity.type
_entity.pdbx_description
1 polymer ?
#
loop_
_entity_poly.entity_id
_entity_poly.type
_entity_poly.pdbx_seq_one_letter_code
_entity_poly.pdbx_strand_id
1 'polypeptide(L)'
;MKTGLVWRWLGLTIAAVVILSAVFYILSPHLFSMNWVTEFVFVCALYSVSFLVFVKSLRVKPQSRALVFMALTTGKMLLAMIFALVLIMGFEIDSLSDILYFVLIYLVFLVVEVMAFTKAISGFQNEEPEKMS
;
A
#
# COMPACT_ATOMS: atom_id res chain seq x y z
N MET A 1 -17.52 6.25 -6.99
CA MET A 1 -17.07 5.98 -5.59
C MET A 1 -17.04 7.28 -4.78
N LYS A 2 -17.94 7.45 -3.78
CA LYS A 2 -17.95 8.64 -2.89
C LYS A 2 -16.56 8.83 -2.29
N THR A 3 -15.97 10.02 -2.43
CA THR A 3 -14.65 10.43 -1.87
C THR A 3 -14.50 9.98 -0.42
N GLY A 4 -15.55 10.14 0.39
CA GLY A 4 -15.54 9.75 1.80
C GLY A 4 -15.28 8.26 2.05
N LEU A 5 -15.59 7.37 1.11
CA LEU A 5 -15.32 5.95 1.29
C LEU A 5 -13.82 5.66 1.20
N VAL A 6 -13.12 6.28 0.24
CA VAL A 6 -11.67 6.09 0.03
C VAL A 6 -10.89 6.54 1.26
N TRP A 7 -11.19 7.73 1.79
CA TRP A 7 -10.53 8.25 2.98
C TRP A 7 -10.78 7.39 4.22
N ARG A 8 -11.97 6.78 4.33
CA ARG A 8 -12.26 5.81 5.40
C ARG A 8 -11.42 4.54 5.26
N TRP A 9 -11.29 4.00 4.05
CA TRP A 9 -10.41 2.83 3.79
C TRP A 9 -8.96 3.17 4.09
N LEU A 10 -8.46 4.29 3.59
CA LEU A 10 -7.09 4.76 3.83
C LEU A 10 -6.82 4.92 5.33
N GLY A 11 -7.72 5.57 6.07
CA GLY A 11 -7.63 5.70 7.52
C GLY A 11 -7.66 4.36 8.27
N LEU A 12 -8.52 3.42 7.85
CA LEU A 12 -8.55 2.05 8.39
C LEU A 12 -7.23 1.31 8.13
N THR A 13 -6.65 1.51 6.94
CA THR A 13 -5.39 0.87 6.56
C THR A 13 -4.26 1.39 7.43
N ILE A 14 -4.15 2.71 7.59
CA ILE A 14 -3.15 3.33 8.48
C ILE A 14 -3.34 2.84 9.91
N ALA A 15 -4.58 2.82 10.42
CA ALA A 15 -4.86 2.33 11.77
C ALA A 15 -4.45 0.86 11.95
N ALA A 16 -4.77 -0.01 10.99
CA ALA A 16 -4.37 -1.42 11.03
C ALA A 16 -2.85 -1.59 11.03
N VAL A 17 -2.15 -0.81 10.20
CA VAL A 17 -0.69 -0.82 10.08
C VAL A 17 -0.04 -0.30 11.38
N VAL A 18 -0.61 0.72 12.02
CA VAL A 18 -0.17 1.21 13.35
C VAL A 18 -0.36 0.15 14.43
N ILE A 19 -1.52 -0.51 14.47
CA ILE A 19 -1.81 -1.56 15.46
C ILE A 19 -0.86 -2.74 15.26
N LEU A 20 -0.69 -3.21 14.03
CA LEU A 20 0.26 -4.29 13.69
C LEU A 20 1.67 -3.92 14.14
N SER A 21 2.10 -2.69 13.89
CA SER A 21 3.43 -2.23 14.28
C SER A 21 3.61 -2.18 15.80
N ALA A 22 2.60 -1.70 16.54
CA ALA A 22 2.63 -1.69 18.00
C ALA A 22 2.66 -3.11 18.59
N VAL A 23 1.90 -4.05 18.00
CA VAL A 23 1.90 -5.45 18.41
C VAL A 23 3.27 -6.09 18.16
N PHE A 24 3.88 -5.86 17.00
CA PHE A 24 5.23 -6.34 16.68
C PHE A 24 6.28 -5.75 17.61
N TYR A 25 6.19 -4.45 17.94
CA TYR A 25 7.11 -3.79 18.87
C TYR A 25 7.05 -4.42 20.28
N ILE A 26 5.86 -4.77 20.76
CA ILE A 26 5.67 -5.41 22.07
C ILE A 26 6.21 -6.85 22.06
N LEU A 27 5.95 -7.62 20.99
CA LEU A 27 6.37 -9.02 20.89
C LEU A 27 7.88 -9.19 20.69
N SER A 28 8.50 -8.28 19.95
CA SER A 28 9.91 -8.39 19.58
C SER A 28 10.56 -7.00 19.50
N PRO A 29 10.80 -6.33 20.65
CA PRO A 29 11.37 -4.99 20.69
C PRO A 29 12.79 -4.91 20.10
N HIS A 30 13.52 -6.04 20.10
CA HIS A 30 14.84 -6.16 19.47
C HIS A 30 14.83 -6.01 17.94
N LEU A 31 13.67 -6.09 17.30
CA LEU A 31 13.52 -5.94 15.84
C LEU A 31 13.29 -4.50 15.40
N PHE A 32 13.26 -3.53 16.32
CA PHE A 32 12.97 -2.14 16.01
C PHE A 32 14.17 -1.25 16.30
N SER A 33 14.69 -0.63 15.25
CA SER A 33 15.74 0.40 15.37
C SER A 33 15.23 1.61 16.14
N MET A 34 16.14 2.41 16.73
CA MET A 34 15.77 3.61 17.48
C MET A 34 14.99 4.64 16.63
N ASN A 35 15.08 4.55 15.31
CA ASN A 35 14.42 5.43 14.33
C ASN A 35 13.20 4.82 13.64
N TRP A 36 12.74 3.64 14.07
CA TRP A 36 11.68 2.89 13.40
C TRP A 36 10.38 3.68 13.18
N VAL A 37 10.03 4.57 14.12
CA VAL A 37 8.84 5.42 14.02
C VAL A 37 8.96 6.37 12.82
N THR A 38 10.14 6.95 12.60
CA THR A 38 10.39 7.88 11.51
C THR A 38 10.34 7.16 10.17
N GLU A 39 10.98 5.99 10.08
CA GLU A 39 10.95 5.14 8.88
C GLU A 39 9.52 4.68 8.56
N PHE A 40 8.78 4.26 9.59
CA PHE A 40 7.37 3.90 9.47
C PHE A 40 6.50 5.01 8.90
N VAL A 41 6.64 6.23 9.46
CA VAL A 41 5.88 7.40 9.01
C VAL A 41 6.23 7.75 7.58
N PHE A 42 7.51 7.69 7.22
CA PHE A 42 7.98 7.97 5.86
C PHE A 42 7.43 6.96 4.84
N VAL A 43 7.50 5.66 5.16
CA VAL A 43 6.96 4.59 4.33
C VAL A 43 5.44 4.75 4.18
N CYS A 44 4.71 4.92 5.28
CA CYS A 44 3.26 5.13 5.24
C CYS A 44 2.87 6.35 4.39
N ALA A 45 3.65 7.45 4.43
CA ALA A 45 3.42 8.62 3.60
C ALA A 45 3.62 8.31 2.11
N LEU A 46 4.71 7.64 1.73
CA LEU A 46 4.98 7.24 0.34
C LEU A 46 3.87 6.35 -0.22
N TYR A 47 3.48 5.32 0.53
CA TYR A 47 2.43 4.39 0.12
C TYR A 47 1.05 5.08 0.06
N SER A 48 0.77 6.01 0.97
CA SER A 48 -0.46 6.82 0.93
C SER A 48 -0.52 7.74 -0.29
N VAL A 49 0.61 8.39 -0.65
CA VAL A 49 0.70 9.20 -1.87
C VAL A 49 0.47 8.33 -3.11
N SER A 50 1.11 7.16 -3.17
CA SER A 50 0.90 6.19 -4.25
C SER A 50 -0.58 5.79 -4.38
N PHE A 51 -1.22 5.47 -3.26
CA PHE A 51 -2.64 5.12 -3.21
C PHE A 51 -3.55 6.27 -3.65
N LEU A 52 -3.25 7.51 -3.27
CA LEU A 52 -3.99 8.69 -3.71
C LEU A 52 -3.88 8.90 -5.23
N VAL A 53 -2.68 8.73 -5.79
CA VAL A 53 -2.47 8.78 -7.25
C VAL A 53 -3.28 7.68 -7.94
N PHE A 54 -3.28 6.47 -7.40
CA PHE A 54 -4.07 5.35 -7.90
C PHE A 54 -5.57 5.68 -7.91
N VAL A 55 -6.13 6.12 -6.78
CA VAL A 55 -7.57 6.47 -6.68
C VAL A 55 -7.94 7.62 -7.61
N LYS A 56 -7.07 8.63 -7.73
CA LYS A 56 -7.31 9.75 -8.66
C LYS A 56 -7.35 9.25 -10.10
N SER A 57 -6.43 8.36 -10.47
CA SER A 57 -6.41 7.71 -11.78
C SER A 57 -7.68 6.91 -12.06
N LEU A 58 -8.19 6.17 -11.05
CA LEU A 58 -9.44 5.41 -11.16
C LEU A 58 -10.64 6.29 -11.57
N ARG A 59 -10.65 7.58 -11.22
CA ARG A 59 -11.75 8.49 -11.57
C ARG A 59 -11.64 9.13 -12.94
N VAL A 60 -10.43 9.48 -13.37
CA VAL A 60 -10.23 10.34 -14.54
C VAL A 60 -10.18 9.54 -15.85
N LYS A 61 -9.54 8.37 -15.87
CA LYS A 61 -9.36 7.59 -17.10
C LYS A 61 -9.68 6.10 -16.87
N PRO A 62 -10.93 5.64 -17.08
CA PRO A 62 -11.33 4.26 -16.87
C PRO A 62 -10.52 3.24 -17.67
N GLN A 63 -10.10 3.61 -18.88
CA GLN A 63 -9.34 2.74 -19.80
C GLN A 63 -7.88 2.51 -19.35
N SER A 64 -7.30 3.41 -18.53
CA SER A 64 -5.90 3.31 -18.10
C SER A 64 -5.73 2.77 -16.68
N ARG A 65 -6.82 2.35 -16.02
CA ARG A 65 -6.81 1.92 -14.61
C ARG A 65 -5.88 0.74 -14.35
N ALA A 66 -5.93 -0.27 -15.21
CA ALA A 66 -5.11 -1.47 -15.08
C ALA A 66 -3.61 -1.16 -15.28
N LEU A 67 -3.29 -0.30 -16.25
CA LEU A 67 -1.91 0.15 -16.50
C LEU A 67 -1.36 0.96 -15.33
N VAL A 68 -2.14 1.88 -14.77
CA VAL A 68 -1.70 2.70 -13.62
C VAL A 68 -1.59 1.85 -12.35
N PHE A 69 -2.51 0.92 -12.13
CA PHE A 69 -2.39 -0.08 -11.05
C PHE A 69 -1.10 -0.88 -11.20
N MET A 70 -0.87 -1.46 -12.38
CA MET A 70 0.31 -2.28 -12.65
C MET A 70 1.61 -1.46 -12.51
N ALA A 71 1.67 -0.24 -13.05
CA ALA A 71 2.84 0.62 -12.94
C ALA A 71 3.14 1.03 -11.50
N LEU A 72 2.12 1.38 -10.70
CA LEU A 72 2.30 1.73 -9.28
C LEU A 72 2.70 0.51 -8.45
N THR A 73 2.08 -0.64 -8.66
CA THR A 73 2.41 -1.89 -7.97
C THR A 73 3.83 -2.33 -8.30
N THR A 74 4.20 -2.39 -9.58
CA THR A 74 5.56 -2.73 -10.02
C THR A 74 6.58 -1.73 -9.49
N GLY A 75 6.27 -0.43 -9.52
CA GLY A 75 7.17 0.61 -8.99
C GLY A 75 7.44 0.45 -7.49
N LYS A 76 6.41 0.17 -6.69
CA LYS A 76 6.56 -0.08 -5.24
C LYS A 76 7.30 -1.38 -4.97
N MET A 77 7.04 -2.42 -5.75
CA MET A 77 7.74 -3.69 -5.61
C MET A 77 9.23 -3.54 -5.98
N LEU A 78 9.55 -2.79 -7.04
CA LEU A 78 10.93 -2.50 -7.42
C LEU A 78 11.65 -1.67 -6.35
N LEU A 79 10.97 -0.67 -5.78
CA LEU A 79 11.50 0.12 -4.66
C LEU A 79 11.76 -0.78 -3.44
N ALA A 80 10.83 -1.68 -3.10
CA ALA A 80 10.98 -2.66 -2.03
C ALA A 80 12.18 -3.58 -2.27
N MET A 81 12.34 -4.06 -3.49
CA MET A 81 13.46 -4.92 -3.89
C MET A 81 14.79 -4.17 -3.77
N ILE A 82 14.89 -2.94 -4.27
CA ILE A 82 16.10 -2.13 -4.14
C ILE A 82 16.44 -1.89 -2.67
N PHE A 83 15.45 -1.56 -1.85
CA PHE A 83 15.63 -1.33 -0.42
C PHE A 83 16.13 -2.60 0.29
N ALA A 84 15.52 -3.76 0.00
CA ALA A 84 15.96 -5.04 0.52
C ALA A 84 17.37 -5.41 0.06
N LEU A 85 17.72 -5.15 -1.21
CA LEU A 85 19.03 -5.44 -1.77
C LEU A 85 20.12 -4.58 -1.12
N VAL A 86 19.85 -3.29 -0.91
CA VAL A 86 20.76 -2.36 -0.22
C VAL A 86 20.96 -2.80 1.24
N LEU A 87 19.89 -3.20 1.93
CA LEU A 87 19.99 -3.68 3.32
C LEU A 87 20.76 -4.99 3.43
N ILE A 88 20.50 -5.97 2.54
CA ILE A 88 21.19 -7.27 2.51
C ILE A 88 22.67 -7.14 2.15
N MET A 89 23.02 -6.26 1.19
CA MET A 89 24.41 -6.06 0.78
C MET A 89 25.19 -5.14 1.72
N GLY A 90 24.51 -4.28 2.47
CA GLY A 90 25.14 -3.24 3.29
C GLY A 90 25.19 -3.51 4.79
N PHE A 91 24.33 -4.38 5.35
CA PHE A 91 24.17 -4.52 6.80
C PHE A 91 24.01 -5.96 7.29
N GLU A 92 24.47 -6.18 8.52
CA GLU A 92 24.39 -7.44 9.29
C GLU A 92 22.93 -7.89 9.56
N ILE A 93 22.77 -9.07 10.14
CA ILE A 93 21.49 -9.81 10.36
C ILE A 93 20.37 -8.96 10.99
N ASP A 94 20.70 -7.91 11.74
CA ASP A 94 19.73 -6.97 12.33
C ASP A 94 18.84 -6.29 11.27
N SER A 95 19.33 -6.13 10.04
CA SER A 95 18.61 -5.54 8.90
C SER A 95 17.49 -6.43 8.31
N LEU A 96 17.45 -7.73 8.65
CA LEU A 96 16.42 -8.64 8.18
C LEU A 96 15.03 -8.28 8.75
N SER A 97 15.01 -7.71 9.95
CA SER A 97 13.82 -7.24 10.64
C SER A 97 13.17 -6.05 9.91
N ASP A 98 13.97 -5.08 9.50
CA ASP A 98 13.55 -3.90 8.74
C ASP A 98 12.97 -4.28 7.37
N ILE A 99 13.59 -5.27 6.70
CA ILE A 99 13.07 -5.82 5.44
C ILE A 99 11.69 -6.46 5.64
N LEU A 100 11.55 -7.28 6.68
CA LEU A 100 10.29 -7.97 6.98
C LEU A 100 9.17 -6.98 7.29
N TYR A 101 9.51 -5.91 8.00
CA TYR A 101 8.60 -4.80 8.30
C TYR A 101 8.18 -4.03 7.04
N PHE A 102 9.13 -3.71 6.17
CA PHE A 102 8.86 -3.05 4.90
C PHE A 102 7.93 -3.88 4.00
N VAL A 103 8.17 -5.19 3.92
CA VAL A 103 7.33 -6.14 3.15
C VAL A 103 5.93 -6.25 3.73
N LEU A 104 5.78 -6.27 5.06
CA LEU A 104 4.47 -6.29 5.72
C LEU A 104 3.64 -5.05 5.37
N ILE A 105 4.23 -3.85 5.45
CA ILE A 105 3.54 -2.61 5.10
C ILE A 105 3.15 -2.62 3.62
N TYR A 106 4.06 -3.05 2.74
CA TYR A 106 3.78 -3.24 1.32
C TYR A 106 2.55 -4.14 1.10
N LEU A 107 2.50 -5.31 1.74
CA LEU A 107 1.40 -6.27 1.58
C LEU A 107 0.06 -5.68 2.03
N VAL A 108 0.02 -4.96 3.15
CA VAL A 108 -1.21 -4.33 3.63
C VAL A 108 -1.73 -3.29 2.64
N PHE A 109 -0.85 -2.43 2.12
CA PHE A 109 -1.23 -1.45 1.10
C PHE A 109 -1.66 -2.12 -0.21
N LEU A 110 -0.99 -3.20 -0.62
CA LEU A 110 -1.34 -3.97 -1.81
C LEU A 110 -2.75 -4.54 -1.72
N VAL A 111 -3.12 -5.13 -0.57
CA VAL A 111 -4.48 -5.66 -0.34
C VAL A 111 -5.53 -4.56 -0.54
N VAL A 112 -5.29 -3.37 0.02
CA VAL A 112 -6.24 -2.26 -0.09
C VAL A 112 -6.33 -1.72 -1.51
N GLU A 113 -5.22 -1.66 -2.24
CA GLU A 113 -5.24 -1.31 -3.66
C GLU A 113 -5.98 -2.32 -4.51
N VAL A 114 -5.77 -3.62 -4.28
CA VAL A 114 -6.52 -4.69 -4.96
C VAL A 114 -8.02 -4.56 -4.65
N MET A 115 -8.41 -4.37 -3.39
CA MET A 115 -9.81 -4.17 -3.03
C MET A 115 -10.41 -2.94 -3.71
N ALA A 116 -9.67 -1.82 -3.75
CA ALA A 116 -10.10 -0.61 -4.42
C ALA A 116 -10.21 -0.80 -5.95
N PHE A 117 -9.30 -1.55 -6.55
CA PHE A 117 -9.29 -1.90 -7.97
C PHE A 117 -10.47 -2.81 -8.32
N THR A 118 -10.65 -3.92 -7.60
CA THR A 118 -11.76 -4.86 -7.81
C THR A 118 -13.11 -4.16 -7.66
N LYS A 119 -13.25 -3.26 -6.67
CA LYS A 119 -14.47 -2.46 -6.49
C LYS A 119 -14.69 -1.46 -7.62
N ALA A 120 -13.62 -0.87 -8.16
CA ALA A 120 -13.73 0.03 -9.30
C ALA A 120 -14.12 -0.69 -10.60
N ILE A 121 -13.78 -1.98 -10.73
CA ILE A 121 -14.20 -2.85 -11.84
C ILE A 121 -15.64 -3.34 -11.65
N SER A 122 -15.98 -3.86 -10.47
CA SER A 122 -17.33 -4.39 -10.20
C SER A 122 -18.41 -3.31 -10.16
N GLY A 123 -18.06 -2.08 -9.74
CA GLY A 123 -18.95 -0.93 -9.85
C GLY A 123 -19.27 -0.53 -11.29
N PHE A 124 -18.46 -0.93 -12.27
CA PHE A 124 -18.71 -0.69 -13.70
C PHE A 124 -19.65 -1.75 -14.32
N GLN A 125 -19.61 -3.00 -13.85
CA GLN A 125 -20.52 -4.04 -14.35
C GLN A 125 -21.99 -3.82 -13.97
N ASN A 126 -22.28 -3.00 -12.97
CA ASN A 126 -23.64 -2.68 -12.55
C ASN A 126 -24.21 -1.39 -13.20
N GLU A 127 -23.46 -0.72 -14.08
CA GLU A 127 -23.92 0.47 -14.81
C GLU A 127 -24.28 0.20 -16.29
N GLU A 128 -24.16 -1.05 -16.78
CA GLU A 128 -24.79 -1.51 -18.02
C GLU A 128 -25.62 -2.77 -17.69
N PRO A 129 -26.96 -2.73 -17.81
CA PRO A 129 -27.61 -2.72 -19.12
C PRO A 129 -28.97 -1.99 -19.14
N GLU A 130 -29.07 -0.79 -19.72
CA GLU A 130 -30.42 -0.22 -19.98
C GLU A 130 -30.48 0.80 -21.13
N LYS A 131 -29.75 0.56 -22.22
CA LYS A 131 -29.98 1.25 -23.50
C LYS A 131 -29.76 0.33 -24.68
N MET A 132 -30.61 -0.68 -24.82
CA MET A 132 -30.93 -1.33 -26.09
C MET A 132 -32.22 -2.15 -25.91
N SER A 133 -33.35 -1.47 -25.88
CA SER A 133 -34.66 -2.02 -26.24
C SER A 133 -35.39 -1.00 -27.08
#